data_AF-D3F3X6-F1
#
_entry.id   AF-D3F3X6-F1
#
_cell.length_a   1.000
_cell.length_b   1.000
_cell.length_c   1.000
_cell.angle_alpha   90.00
_cell.angle_beta   90.00
_cell.angle_gamma   90.00
#
_symmetry.space_group_name_H-M   'P 1'
#
loop_
_entity.id
_entity.type
_entity.pdbx_description
1 polymer ?
#
loop_
_entity_poly.entity_id
_entity_poly.type
_entity_poly.pdbx_seq_one_letter_code
_entity_poly.pdbx_strand_id
1 'polypeptide(L)'
;MSATALPHGGTGLPVDPLLTNDVVAHLDAQITSAARLLEIAMAQAAAIAERDVDAVVRQITAFQAELERRTRIEDERARLLARAGAALRLSPAEVTITRITLLMGPAEAQIAASRSAELQGLLSELSARHASNQALMRQELAFLDHLLNLIEPVTALGYEQGGGRNTMPAAPLPGHHALDLHA
;
A
#
# COMPACT_ATOMS: atom_id res chain seq x y z
N MET A 1 53.56 -36.48 21.94
CA MET A 1 52.68 -35.39 22.40
C MET A 1 51.85 -34.96 21.20
N SER A 2 50.61 -35.43 21.16
CA SER A 2 49.71 -35.33 20.00
C SER A 2 49.15 -33.91 19.87
N ALA A 3 49.29 -33.33 18.69
CA ALA A 3 48.65 -32.09 18.30
C ALA A 3 47.18 -32.39 17.93
N THR A 4 46.26 -32.04 18.82
CA THR A 4 44.82 -32.06 18.55
C THR A 4 44.47 -30.85 17.70
N ALA A 5 44.29 -31.06 16.39
CA ALA A 5 43.71 -30.06 15.50
C ALA A 5 42.20 -29.94 15.78
N LEU A 6 41.77 -28.75 16.19
CA LEU A 6 40.36 -28.37 16.28
C LEU A 6 39.79 -28.19 14.86
N PRO A 7 38.63 -28.76 14.51
CA PRO A 7 37.94 -28.39 13.28
C PRO A 7 37.28 -27.01 13.47
N HIS A 8 37.76 -26.00 12.75
CA HIS A 8 37.02 -24.76 12.54
C HIS A 8 35.84 -25.05 11.61
N GLY A 9 34.73 -25.49 12.20
CA GLY A 9 33.44 -25.60 11.52
C GLY A 9 32.87 -24.23 11.22
N GLY A 10 33.35 -23.59 10.16
CA GLY A 10 32.69 -22.45 9.53
C GLY A 10 31.40 -22.92 8.87
N THR A 11 30.32 -23.05 9.65
CA THR A 11 28.97 -23.19 9.07
C THR A 11 28.46 -21.81 8.67
N GLY A 12 29.03 -21.26 7.60
CA GLY A 12 28.32 -20.25 6.82
C GLY A 12 27.06 -20.91 6.26
N LEU A 13 25.92 -20.23 6.31
CA LEU A 13 24.71 -20.71 5.65
C LEU A 13 25.05 -20.97 4.17
N PRO A 14 24.72 -22.14 3.61
CA PRO A 14 24.98 -22.42 2.21
C PRO A 14 24.17 -21.44 1.37
N VAL A 15 24.83 -20.82 0.40
CA VAL A 15 24.16 -19.98 -0.61
C VAL A 15 23.17 -20.85 -1.38
N ASP A 16 21.95 -20.34 -1.60
CA ASP A 16 20.92 -20.98 -2.43
C ASP A 16 20.71 -20.16 -3.70
N PRO A 17 21.33 -20.54 -4.84
CA PRO A 17 21.23 -19.79 -6.08
C PRO A 17 19.82 -19.76 -6.68
N LEU A 18 18.99 -20.79 -6.44
CA LEU A 18 17.63 -20.83 -6.96
C LEU A 18 16.75 -19.86 -6.18
N LEU A 19 16.78 -19.92 -4.85
CA LEU A 19 16.07 -18.96 -4.00
C LEU A 19 16.54 -17.52 -4.29
N THR A 20 17.84 -17.33 -4.53
CA THR A 20 18.41 -16.01 -4.84
C THR A 20 17.79 -15.43 -6.12
N ASN A 21 17.78 -16.21 -7.21
CA ASN A 21 17.16 -15.77 -8.47
C ASN A 21 15.66 -15.51 -8.31
N ASP A 22 14.94 -16.38 -7.59
CA ASP A 22 13.51 -16.23 -7.38
C ASP A 22 13.19 -14.94 -6.60
N VAL A 23 13.96 -14.62 -5.56
CA VAL A 23 13.77 -13.40 -4.76
C VAL A 23 14.05 -12.14 -5.59
N VAL A 24 15.12 -12.12 -6.38
CA VAL A 24 15.43 -10.96 -7.24
C VAL A 24 14.34 -10.76 -8.29
N ALA A 25 13.94 -11.83 -8.99
CA ALA A 25 12.86 -11.77 -9.98
C ALA A 25 11.53 -11.32 -9.35
N HIS A 26 11.26 -11.75 -8.12
CA HIS A 26 10.08 -11.33 -7.38
C HIS A 26 10.11 -9.84 -7.01
N LEU A 27 11.26 -9.32 -6.56
CA LEU A 27 11.43 -7.89 -6.30
C LEU A 27 11.23 -7.05 -7.58
N ASP A 28 11.77 -7.49 -8.71
CA ASP A 28 11.57 -6.81 -10.01
C ASP A 28 10.08 -6.81 -10.43
N ALA A 29 9.36 -7.90 -10.16
CA ALA A 29 7.92 -7.97 -10.40
C ALA A 29 7.13 -7.00 -9.49
N GLN A 30 7.51 -6.89 -8.21
CA GLN A 30 6.93 -5.93 -7.27
C GLN A 30 7.18 -4.48 -7.70
N ILE A 31 8.41 -4.16 -8.11
CA ILE A 31 8.78 -2.82 -8.62
C ILE A 31 7.95 -2.48 -9.85
N THR A 32 7.87 -3.40 -10.82
CA THR A 32 7.08 -3.19 -12.04
C THR A 32 5.61 -2.94 -11.72
N SER A 33 5.05 -3.68 -10.75
CA SER A 33 3.66 -3.48 -10.31
C SER A 33 3.47 -2.13 -9.62
N ALA A 34 4.36 -1.76 -8.70
CA ALA A 34 4.31 -0.49 -7.98
C ALA A 34 4.45 0.72 -8.92
N ALA A 35 5.36 0.66 -9.89
CA ALA A 35 5.53 1.69 -10.91
C ALA A 35 4.25 1.88 -11.75
N ARG A 36 3.62 0.79 -12.19
CA ARG A 36 2.34 0.86 -12.92
C ARG A 36 1.22 1.46 -12.09
N LEU A 37 1.10 1.08 -10.82
CA LEU A 37 0.11 1.67 -9.93
C LEU A 37 0.34 3.17 -9.75
N LEU A 38 1.60 3.61 -9.68
CA LEU A 38 1.94 5.03 -9.62
C LEU A 38 1.56 5.76 -10.91
N GLU A 39 1.87 5.20 -12.08
CA GLU A 39 1.46 5.74 -13.38
C GLU A 39 -0.06 5.89 -13.48
N ILE A 40 -0.82 4.86 -13.10
CA ILE A 40 -2.29 4.89 -13.07
C ILE A 40 -2.78 5.99 -12.11
N ALA A 41 -2.20 6.09 -10.91
CA ALA A 41 -2.59 7.11 -9.93
C ALA A 41 -2.28 8.53 -10.43
N MET A 42 -1.16 8.73 -11.14
CA MET A 42 -0.83 10.01 -11.77
C MET A 42 -1.81 10.36 -12.90
N ALA A 43 -2.12 9.40 -13.77
CA ALA A 43 -3.08 9.58 -14.85
C ALA A 43 -4.49 9.88 -14.32
N GLN A 44 -4.90 9.22 -13.23
CA GLN A 44 -6.17 9.49 -12.57
C GLN A 44 -6.20 10.91 -12.00
N ALA A 45 -5.11 11.39 -11.41
CA ALA A 45 -5.02 12.75 -10.89
C ALA A 45 -5.21 13.80 -11.99
N ALA A 46 -4.57 13.59 -13.15
CA ALA A 46 -4.73 14.46 -14.32
C ALA A 46 -6.17 14.45 -14.84
N ALA A 47 -6.78 13.27 -14.98
CA ALA A 47 -8.17 13.14 -15.42
C ALA A 47 -9.16 13.82 -14.46
N ILE A 48 -8.94 13.73 -13.14
CA ILE A 48 -9.75 14.45 -12.14
C ILE A 48 -9.61 15.96 -12.33
N ALA A 49 -8.38 16.47 -12.48
CA ALA A 49 -8.14 17.90 -12.65
C ALA A 49 -8.79 18.44 -13.94
N GLU A 50 -8.83 17.64 -15.00
CA GLU A 50 -9.47 17.96 -16.29
C GLU A 50 -10.98 17.67 -16.30
N ARG A 51 -11.52 17.07 -15.24
CA ARG A 51 -12.91 16.60 -15.13
C ARG A 51 -13.31 15.61 -16.23
N ASP A 52 -12.35 14.83 -16.73
CA ASP A 52 -12.59 13.77 -17.71
C ASP A 52 -13.07 12.49 -16.99
N VAL A 53 -14.39 12.36 -16.85
CA VAL A 53 -15.02 11.21 -16.18
C VAL A 53 -14.71 9.90 -16.89
N ASP A 54 -14.68 9.89 -18.23
CA ASP A 54 -14.41 8.67 -18.99
C ASP A 54 -12.97 8.19 -18.78
N ALA A 55 -12.01 9.12 -18.71
CA ALA A 55 -10.63 8.80 -18.35
C ALA A 55 -10.54 8.27 -16.92
N VAL A 56 -11.22 8.88 -15.94
CA VAL A 56 -11.24 8.38 -14.56
C VAL A 56 -11.75 6.94 -14.49
N VAL A 57 -12.86 6.63 -15.19
CA VAL A 57 -13.40 5.27 -15.24
C VAL A 57 -12.41 4.28 -15.87
N ARG A 58 -11.75 4.65 -16.97
CA ARG A 58 -10.68 3.82 -17.58
C ARG A 58 -9.55 3.53 -16.60
N GLN A 59 -9.11 4.53 -15.83
CA GLN A 59 -8.06 4.35 -14.83
C GLN A 59 -8.48 3.43 -13.68
N ILE A 60 -9.75 3.47 -13.26
CA ILE A 60 -10.27 2.53 -12.25
C ILE A 60 -10.18 1.08 -12.75
N THR A 61 -10.55 0.81 -14.00
CA THR A 61 -10.42 -0.53 -14.58
C THR A 61 -8.96 -0.99 -14.67
N ALA A 62 -8.05 -0.10 -15.08
CA ALA A 62 -6.61 -0.39 -15.10
C ALA A 62 -6.08 -0.69 -13.68
N PHE A 63 -6.53 0.06 -12.67
CA PHE A 63 -6.17 -0.15 -11.28
C PHE A 63 -6.64 -1.52 -10.77
N GLN A 64 -7.88 -1.90 -11.07
CA GLN A 64 -8.42 -3.22 -10.70
C GLN A 64 -7.60 -4.38 -11.30
N ALA A 65 -7.25 -4.29 -12.59
CA ALA A 65 -6.42 -5.29 -13.24
C ALA A 65 -5.03 -5.43 -12.57
N GLU A 66 -4.44 -4.32 -12.13
CA GLU A 66 -3.15 -4.36 -11.44
C GLU A 66 -3.29 -4.89 -10.00
N LEU A 67 -4.41 -4.66 -9.31
CA LEU A 67 -4.70 -5.30 -8.01
C LEU A 67 -4.81 -6.82 -8.13
N GLU A 68 -5.48 -7.34 -9.17
CA GLU A 68 -5.57 -8.78 -9.42
C GLU A 68 -4.20 -9.40 -9.68
N ARG A 69 -3.35 -8.71 -10.45
CA ARG A 69 -1.96 -9.12 -10.66
C ARG A 69 -1.19 -9.14 -9.34
N ARG A 70 -1.41 -8.15 -8.47
CA ARG A 70 -0.75 -8.04 -7.18
C ARG A 70 -1.11 -9.18 -6.23
N THR A 71 -2.33 -9.71 -6.28
CA THR A 71 -2.68 -10.93 -5.53
C THR A 71 -1.75 -12.10 -5.86
N ARG A 72 -1.44 -12.32 -7.15
CA ARG A 72 -0.51 -13.39 -7.57
C ARG A 72 0.92 -13.14 -7.09
N ILE A 73 1.32 -11.87 -7.06
CA ILE A 73 2.62 -11.47 -6.51
C ILE A 73 2.67 -11.80 -5.02
N GLU A 74 1.65 -11.44 -4.23
CA GLU A 74 1.64 -11.74 -2.79
C GLU A 74 1.60 -13.25 -2.49
N ASP A 75 0.92 -14.06 -3.31
CA ASP A 75 0.95 -15.52 -3.19
C ASP A 75 2.38 -16.06 -3.39
N GLU A 76 3.10 -15.55 -4.38
CA GLU A 76 4.49 -15.93 -4.63
C GLU A 76 5.41 -15.45 -3.49
N ARG A 77 5.17 -14.24 -2.97
CA ARG A 77 5.88 -13.72 -1.80
C ARG A 77 5.75 -14.66 -0.61
N ALA A 78 4.55 -15.15 -0.32
CA ALA A 78 4.31 -16.07 0.78
C ALA A 78 5.09 -17.39 0.59
N ARG A 79 5.17 -17.92 -0.63
CA ARG A 79 5.96 -19.12 -0.95
C ARG A 79 7.45 -18.91 -0.76
N LEU A 80 7.98 -17.76 -1.20
CA LEU A 80 9.40 -17.42 -1.05
C LEU A 80 9.77 -17.22 0.41
N LEU A 81 8.93 -16.54 1.20
CA LEU A 81 9.14 -16.38 2.64
C LEU A 81 9.10 -17.71 3.39
N ALA A 82 8.22 -18.64 2.98
CA ALA A 82 8.19 -19.98 3.55
C ALA A 82 9.47 -20.78 3.27
N ARG A 83 9.96 -20.74 2.02
CA ARG A 83 11.22 -21.38 1.63
C ARG A 83 12.43 -20.79 2.36
N ALA A 84 12.54 -19.45 2.39
CA ALA A 84 13.59 -18.76 3.10
C ALA A 84 13.53 -19.02 4.61
N GLY A 85 12.33 -19.05 5.20
CA GLY A 85 12.11 -19.38 6.60
C GLY A 85 12.60 -20.78 6.94
N ALA A 86 12.31 -21.78 6.09
CA ALA A 86 12.82 -23.13 6.27
C ALA A 86 14.36 -23.17 6.23
N ALA A 87 15.00 -22.46 5.29
CA ALA A 87 16.46 -22.37 5.18
C ALA A 87 17.10 -21.66 6.38
N LEU A 88 16.46 -20.62 6.91
CA LEU A 88 16.94 -19.82 8.05
C LEU A 88 16.51 -20.37 9.41
N ARG A 89 15.66 -21.40 9.44
CA ARG A 89 15.00 -21.92 10.65
C ARG A 89 14.21 -20.85 11.41
N LEU A 90 13.48 -20.03 10.68
CA LEU A 90 12.62 -18.97 11.17
C LEU A 90 11.18 -19.19 10.70
N SER A 91 10.21 -18.61 11.39
CA SER A 91 8.85 -18.55 10.85
C SER A 91 8.82 -17.59 9.65
N PRO A 92 7.93 -17.80 8.65
CA PRO A 92 7.86 -16.92 7.47
C PRO A 92 7.60 -15.45 7.81
N ALA A 93 6.92 -15.18 8.93
CA ALA A 93 6.64 -13.82 9.41
C ALA A 93 7.88 -13.09 9.95
N GLU A 94 8.90 -13.83 10.39
CA GLU A 94 10.15 -13.29 10.91
C GLU A 94 11.22 -13.13 9.83
N VAL A 95 10.92 -13.54 8.59
CA VAL A 95 11.83 -13.43 7.46
C VAL A 95 11.79 -12.00 6.92
N THR A 96 12.92 -11.31 7.04
CA THR A 96 13.12 -9.97 6.48
C THR A 96 14.07 -10.02 5.30
N ILE A 97 14.08 -8.99 4.45
CA ILE A 97 15.03 -8.90 3.33
C ILE A 97 16.49 -8.99 3.83
N THR A 98 16.82 -8.35 4.95
CA THR A 98 18.13 -8.40 5.60
C THR A 98 18.53 -9.82 6.04
N ARG A 99 17.56 -10.67 6.35
CA ARG A 99 17.81 -12.07 6.71
C ARG A 99 17.94 -12.95 5.47
N ILE A 100 17.12 -12.70 4.44
CA ILE A 100 17.19 -13.42 3.16
C ILE A 100 18.55 -13.23 2.49
N THR A 101 19.15 -12.03 2.59
CA THR A 101 20.48 -11.76 2.01
C THR A 101 21.60 -12.61 2.61
N LEU A 102 21.41 -13.22 3.78
CA LEU A 102 22.36 -14.18 4.36
C LEU A 102 22.42 -15.50 3.58
N LEU A 103 21.42 -15.80 2.75
CA LEU A 103 21.36 -16.98 1.88
C LEU A 103 21.88 -16.70 0.46
N MET A 104 22.37 -15.49 0.21
CA MET A 104 22.78 -15.01 -1.12
C MET A 104 24.30 -14.80 -1.17
N GLY A 105 24.86 -14.83 -2.38
CA GLY A 105 26.20 -14.28 -2.61
C GLY A 105 26.24 -12.76 -2.36
N PRO A 106 27.42 -12.17 -2.09
CA PRO A 106 27.53 -10.77 -1.72
C PRO A 106 27.07 -9.81 -2.84
N ALA A 107 27.27 -10.17 -4.10
CA ALA A 107 26.82 -9.37 -5.24
C ALA A 107 25.28 -9.38 -5.35
N GLU A 108 24.68 -10.56 -5.23
CA GLU A 108 23.23 -10.76 -5.30
C GLU A 108 22.52 -10.13 -4.10
N ALA A 109 23.11 -10.21 -2.91
CA ALA A 109 22.64 -9.54 -1.71
C ALA A 109 22.56 -8.01 -1.91
N GLN A 110 23.58 -7.41 -2.56
CA GLN A 110 23.58 -5.98 -2.87
C GLN A 110 22.50 -5.62 -3.89
N ILE A 111 22.27 -6.47 -4.91
CA ILE A 111 21.20 -6.28 -5.88
C ILE A 111 19.84 -6.32 -5.18
N ALA A 112 19.59 -7.34 -4.37
CA ALA A 112 18.34 -7.49 -3.63
C ALA A 112 18.09 -6.30 -2.67
N ALA A 113 19.13 -5.80 -1.99
CA ALA A 113 19.03 -4.62 -1.14
C ALA A 113 18.67 -3.36 -1.93
N SER A 114 19.33 -3.14 -3.08
CA SER A 114 19.03 -2.01 -3.96
C SER A 114 17.59 -2.04 -4.46
N ARG A 115 17.12 -3.21 -4.91
CA ARG A 115 15.74 -3.39 -5.40
C ARG A 115 14.71 -3.22 -4.30
N SER A 116 14.98 -3.70 -3.10
CA SER A 116 14.11 -3.46 -1.95
C SER A 116 14.00 -1.97 -1.60
N ALA A 117 15.10 -1.21 -1.69
CA ALA A 117 15.08 0.23 -1.44
C ALA A 117 14.29 0.99 -2.51
N GLU A 118 14.47 0.61 -3.78
CA GLU A 118 13.70 1.14 -4.91
C GLU A 118 12.19 0.89 -4.74
N LEU A 119 11.81 -0.35 -4.40
CA LEU A 119 10.43 -0.70 -4.12
C LEU A 119 9.83 0.13 -2.97
N GLN A 120 10.58 0.31 -1.88
CA GLN A 120 10.13 1.13 -0.74
C GLN A 120 9.90 2.59 -1.16
N GLY A 121 10.77 3.15 -2.00
CA GLY A 121 10.61 4.49 -2.57
C GLY A 121 9.31 4.60 -3.38
N LEU A 122 9.09 3.67 -4.31
CA LEU A 122 7.88 3.65 -5.14
C LEU A 122 6.60 3.50 -4.31
N LEU A 123 6.61 2.66 -3.28
CA LEU A 123 5.45 2.47 -2.39
C LEU A 123 5.15 3.72 -1.57
N SER A 124 6.18 4.42 -1.10
CA SER A 124 6.03 5.70 -0.40
C SER A 124 5.40 6.76 -1.32
N GLU A 125 5.89 6.88 -2.55
CA GLU A 125 5.36 7.82 -3.53
C GLU A 125 3.91 7.49 -3.92
N LEU A 126 3.61 6.21 -4.16
CA LEU A 126 2.26 5.75 -4.45
C LEU A 126 1.29 6.08 -3.32
N SER A 127 1.69 5.86 -2.06
CA SER A 127 0.88 6.21 -0.89
C SER A 127 0.58 7.72 -0.83
N ALA A 128 1.61 8.55 -1.03
CA ALA A 128 1.44 10.00 -1.07
C ALA A 128 0.51 10.45 -2.19
N ARG A 129 0.67 9.87 -3.40
CA ARG A 129 -0.20 10.17 -4.55
C ARG A 129 -1.65 9.78 -4.29
N HIS A 130 -1.88 8.59 -3.75
CA HIS A 130 -3.23 8.13 -3.46
C HIS A 130 -3.93 9.01 -2.42
N ALA A 131 -3.22 9.45 -1.38
CA ALA A 131 -3.74 10.39 -0.38
C ALA A 131 -4.12 11.74 -1.02
N SER A 132 -3.28 12.26 -1.92
CA SER A 132 -3.57 13.49 -2.68
C SER A 132 -4.81 13.35 -3.57
N ASN A 133 -4.93 12.24 -4.31
CA ASN A 133 -6.09 11.98 -5.15
C ASN A 133 -7.39 11.87 -4.35
N GLN A 134 -7.35 11.22 -3.18
CA GLN A 134 -8.51 11.16 -2.28
C GLN A 134 -8.92 12.56 -1.78
N ALA A 135 -7.95 13.43 -1.46
CA ALA A 135 -8.23 14.80 -1.06
C ALA A 135 -8.89 15.61 -2.19
N LEU A 136 -8.39 15.49 -3.43
CA LEU A 136 -8.98 16.14 -4.61
C LEU A 136 -10.41 15.68 -4.87
N MET A 137 -10.67 14.37 -4.86
CA MET A 137 -12.03 13.85 -5.06
C MET A 137 -13.01 14.35 -3.99
N ARG A 138 -12.58 14.42 -2.72
CA ARG A 138 -13.40 14.99 -1.64
C ARG A 138 -13.69 16.47 -1.86
N GLN A 139 -12.72 17.23 -2.34
CA GLN A 139 -12.91 18.66 -2.64
C GLN A 139 -13.89 18.88 -3.79
N GLU A 140 -13.78 18.12 -4.89
CA GLU A 140 -14.70 18.23 -6.02
C GLU A 140 -16.13 17.84 -5.61
N LEU A 141 -16.31 16.78 -4.79
CA LEU A 141 -17.63 16.41 -4.26
C LEU A 141 -18.23 17.50 -3.38
N ALA A 142 -17.45 18.07 -2.45
CA ALA A 142 -17.92 19.15 -1.59
C ALA A 142 -18.30 20.41 -2.39
N PHE A 143 -17.58 20.70 -3.48
CA PHE A 143 -17.91 21.78 -4.39
C PHE A 143 -19.20 21.51 -5.16
N LEU A 144 -19.40 20.30 -5.68
CA LEU A 144 -20.65 19.90 -6.33
C LEU A 144 -21.84 19.97 -5.37
N ASP A 145 -21.70 19.47 -4.13
CA ASP A 145 -22.73 19.57 -3.10
C ASP A 145 -23.08 21.04 -2.81
N HIS A 146 -22.08 21.93 -2.74
CA HIS A 146 -22.31 23.35 -2.56
C HIS A 146 -23.06 23.98 -3.74
N LEU A 147 -22.69 23.65 -4.99
CA LEU A 147 -23.41 24.12 -6.16
C LEU A 147 -24.84 23.58 -6.22
N LEU A 148 -25.07 22.32 -5.87
CA LEU A 148 -26.41 21.74 -5.81
C LEU A 148 -27.28 22.45 -4.77
N ASN A 149 -26.75 22.73 -3.58
CA ASN A 149 -27.44 23.50 -2.54
C ASN A 149 -27.73 24.96 -2.95
N LEU A 150 -26.96 25.53 -3.87
CA LEU A 150 -27.22 26.87 -4.42
C LEU A 150 -28.26 26.86 -5.55
N ILE A 151 -28.33 25.77 -6.31
CA ILE A 151 -29.27 25.57 -7.41
C ILE A 151 -30.63 25.11 -6.90
N GLU A 152 -30.66 24.36 -5.78
CA GLU A 152 -31.89 24.00 -5.09
C GLU A 152 -32.56 25.29 -4.59
N PRO A 153 -33.71 25.69 -5.17
CA PRO A 153 -34.33 26.94 -4.80
C PRO A 153 -34.76 26.89 -3.33
N VAL A 154 -34.86 28.08 -2.75
CA VAL A 154 -35.64 28.37 -1.55
C VAL A 154 -37.14 28.10 -1.83
N THR A 155 -37.50 26.85 -2.13
CA THR A 155 -38.88 26.35 -2.16
C THR A 155 -39.46 26.21 -0.75
N ALA A 156 -38.77 26.75 0.26
CA ALA A 156 -39.23 26.90 1.64
C ALA A 156 -39.60 28.35 2.02
N LEU A 157 -39.77 29.27 1.07
CA LEU A 157 -40.42 30.57 1.32
C LEU A 157 -41.76 30.65 0.58
N GLY A 158 -42.72 29.85 1.03
CA GLY A 158 -44.07 29.88 0.50
C GLY A 158 -45.05 29.05 1.34
N TYR A 159 -45.57 29.68 2.40
CA TYR A 159 -46.80 29.33 3.13
C TYR A 159 -46.86 28.02 3.94
N GLU A 160 -46.59 28.12 5.25
CA GLU A 160 -47.53 27.78 6.36
C GLU A 160 -47.11 28.62 7.59
N GLN A 161 -47.82 29.70 7.89
CA GLN A 161 -48.93 29.79 8.87
C GLN A 161 -48.55 29.46 10.32
N GLY A 162 -48.91 30.40 11.20
CA GLY A 162 -48.49 30.47 12.60
C GLY A 162 -48.97 29.33 13.50
N GLY A 163 -48.15 29.10 14.53
CA GLY A 163 -48.40 28.22 15.66
C GLY A 163 -47.08 27.52 16.00
N GLY A 164 -46.44 27.65 17.14
CA GLY A 164 -46.84 28.11 18.44
C GLY A 164 -46.01 27.31 19.45
N ARG A 165 -45.10 27.99 20.16
CA ARG A 165 -44.51 27.64 21.47
C ARG A 165 -43.64 26.38 21.66
N ASN A 166 -42.61 26.62 22.49
CA ASN A 166 -41.93 25.69 23.42
C ASN A 166 -40.99 24.66 22.78
N THR A 167 -39.78 24.34 23.27
CA THR A 167 -39.09 24.53 24.56
C THR A 167 -37.62 24.11 24.36
N MET A 168 -36.65 24.82 24.95
CA MET A 168 -35.35 24.24 25.37
C MET A 168 -35.52 23.66 26.80
N PRO A 169 -34.71 22.70 27.35
CA PRO A 169 -33.23 22.58 27.20
C PRO A 169 -32.54 21.17 27.29
N ALA A 170 -31.20 21.13 27.05
CA ALA A 170 -30.10 20.29 27.61
C ALA A 170 -30.12 18.74 27.51
N ALA A 171 -29.05 17.92 27.42
CA ALA A 171 -27.56 17.94 27.32
C ALA A 171 -27.11 16.45 27.02
N PRO A 172 -25.92 15.93 27.42
CA PRO A 172 -24.66 15.73 26.67
C PRO A 172 -24.33 14.29 26.16
N LEU A 173 -23.19 14.21 25.44
CA LEU A 173 -22.50 13.10 24.71
C LEU A 173 -22.39 11.71 25.40
N PRO A 174 -22.03 10.66 24.62
CA PRO A 174 -20.86 9.85 24.97
C PRO A 174 -19.87 9.63 23.81
N GLY A 175 -18.58 9.70 24.16
CA GLY A 175 -17.44 9.65 23.25
C GLY A 175 -17.17 8.31 22.59
N HIS A 176 -16.57 8.38 21.40
CA HIS A 176 -15.94 7.24 20.77
C HIS A 176 -14.46 7.24 21.12
N HIS A 177 -14.08 6.30 21.99
CA HIS A 177 -12.71 5.89 22.18
C HIS A 177 -12.10 5.48 20.83
N ALA A 178 -11.02 6.17 20.46
CA ALA A 178 -10.13 5.75 19.39
C ALA A 178 -9.52 4.39 19.78
N LEU A 179 -9.47 3.49 18.79
CA LEU A 179 -8.69 2.26 18.84
C LEU A 179 -7.20 2.63 18.87
N ASP A 180 -6.59 2.59 20.05
CA ASP A 180 -5.14 2.57 20.18
C ASP A 180 -4.63 1.21 19.70
N LEU A 181 -3.90 1.23 18.57
CA LEU A 181 -3.05 0.13 18.15
C LEU A 181 -1.66 0.34 18.77
N HIS A 182 -1.22 -0.66 19.52
CA HIS A 182 0.02 -0.76 20.28
C HIS A 182 1.31 -0.37 19.53
N ALA A 183 2.23 0.21 20.29
CA ALA A 183 3.66 -0.10 20.25
C ALA A 183 4.04 -0.79 21.57
#